data_AF-B1YCA2-F1
#
_entry.id   AF-B1YCA2-F1
#
_cell.length_a   1.000
_cell.length_b   1.000
_cell.length_c   1.000
_cell.angle_alpha   90.00
_cell.angle_beta   90.00
_cell.angle_gamma   90.00
#
_symmetry.space_group_name_H-M   'P 1'
#
loop_
_entity.id
_entity.type
_entity.pdbx_description
1 polymer ?
#
loop_
_entity_poly.entity_id
_entity_poly.type
_entity_poly.pdbx_seq_one_letter_code
_entity_poly.pdbx_strand_id
1 'polypeptide(L)'
;MYRLLLHVDSDDVGPMSIALSNAENFLAAVGRGEVALVANGPGVRHFVRGSQFGERIASLARRGVRFYVCSNALRNLGIDPSSLVAEAEVVPAGIVKIVELVQQGYIYVKP
;
A
#
# COMPACT_ATOMS: atom_id res chain seq x y z
N MET A 1 1.08 8.28 -19.20
CA MET A 1 1.42 8.62 -17.79
C MET A 1 1.68 7.32 -17.07
N TYR A 2 2.79 7.19 -16.34
CA TYR A 2 3.10 5.92 -15.66
C TYR A 2 2.15 5.69 -14.48
N ARG A 3 1.72 4.44 -14.30
CA ARG A 3 0.86 3.99 -13.21
C ARG A 3 1.49 2.75 -12.58
N LEU A 4 1.94 2.87 -11.34
CA LEU A 4 2.63 1.80 -10.60
C LEU A 4 1.72 1.26 -9.51
N LEU A 5 1.54 -0.05 -9.49
CA LEU A 5 0.89 -0.77 -8.40
C LEU A 5 1.95 -1.61 -7.68
N LEU A 6 2.16 -1.31 -6.40
CA LEU A 6 2.98 -2.09 -5.48
C LEU A 6 2.09 -3.02 -4.64
N HIS A 7 2.58 -4.21 -4.33
CA HIS A 7 1.87 -5.17 -3.50
C HIS A 7 2.77 -5.71 -2.39
N VAL A 8 2.25 -5.71 -1.16
CA VAL A 8 2.89 -6.29 0.02
C VAL A 8 1.92 -7.23 0.71
N ASP A 9 2.34 -8.46 0.99
CA ASP A 9 1.51 -9.47 1.66
C ASP A 9 2.13 -10.10 2.92
N SER A 10 3.39 -9.78 3.26
CA SER A 10 4.03 -10.18 4.52
C SER A 10 4.15 -9.02 5.51
N ASP A 11 4.27 -9.33 6.80
CA ASP A 11 4.57 -8.38 7.88
C ASP A 11 6.08 -8.20 8.13
N ASP A 12 6.90 -8.70 7.21
CA ASP A 12 8.34 -8.50 7.22
C ASP A 12 8.70 -7.05 6.90
N VAL A 13 9.63 -6.49 7.69
CA VAL A 13 10.12 -5.12 7.50
C VAL A 13 10.75 -4.91 6.12
N GLY A 14 11.41 -5.93 5.56
CA GLY A 14 12.14 -5.86 4.29
C GLY A 14 11.25 -5.48 3.10
N PRO A 15 10.27 -6.32 2.71
CA PRO A 15 9.37 -6.07 1.59
C PRO A 15 8.65 -4.72 1.68
N MET A 16 8.13 -4.35 2.86
CA MET A 16 7.47 -3.07 3.04
C MET A 16 8.44 -1.88 2.87
N SER A 17 9.66 -1.99 3.43
CA SER A 17 10.66 -0.94 3.27
C SER A 17 11.06 -0.75 1.80
N ILE A 18 11.25 -1.86 1.05
CA ILE A 18 11.56 -1.83 -0.38
C ILE A 18 10.38 -1.25 -1.17
N ALA A 19 9.14 -1.62 -0.87
CA ALA A 19 7.95 -1.07 -1.51
C ALA A 19 7.89 0.47 -1.37
N LEU A 20 8.06 0.99 -0.17
CA LEU A 20 8.06 2.45 0.07
C LEU A 20 9.22 3.14 -0.64
N SER A 21 10.43 2.56 -0.61
CA SER A 21 11.58 3.09 -1.34
C SER A 21 11.37 3.08 -2.86
N ASN A 22 10.72 2.05 -3.40
CA ASN A 22 10.36 1.99 -4.81
C ASN A 22 9.34 3.06 -5.19
N ALA A 23 8.36 3.35 -4.33
CA ALA A 23 7.43 4.46 -4.54
C ALA A 23 8.18 5.81 -4.57
N GLU A 24 9.10 6.03 -3.62
CA GLU A 24 9.92 7.25 -3.55
C GLU A 24 10.76 7.44 -4.83
N ASN A 25 11.48 6.39 -5.23
CA ASN A 25 12.34 6.37 -6.42
C ASN A 25 11.56 6.56 -7.71
N PHE A 26 10.42 5.87 -7.85
CA PHE A 26 9.56 6.00 -9.01
C PHE A 26 9.08 7.43 -9.18
N LEU A 27 8.53 8.04 -8.13
CA LEU A 27 8.06 9.43 -8.17
C LEU A 27 9.18 10.42 -8.50
N ALA A 28 10.39 10.20 -7.97
CA ALA A 28 11.55 11.05 -8.27
C ALA A 28 11.99 10.92 -9.73
N ALA A 29 11.95 9.71 -10.30
CA ALA A 29 12.41 9.45 -11.67
C ALA A 29 11.43 9.92 -12.74
N VAL A 30 10.12 9.72 -12.55
CA VAL A 30 9.13 10.01 -13.60
C VAL A 30 8.60 11.45 -13.56
N GLY A 31 8.73 12.14 -12.41
CA GLY A 31 8.22 13.50 -12.18
C GLY A 31 6.69 13.63 -12.16
N ARG A 32 5.97 12.84 -12.96
CA ARG A 32 4.50 12.71 -13.01
C ARG A 32 4.10 11.25 -13.20
N GLY A 33 3.40 10.69 -12.22
CA GLY A 33 2.87 9.33 -12.26
C GLY A 33 1.95 9.04 -11.09
N GLU A 34 1.15 7.97 -11.21
CA GLU A 34 0.27 7.50 -10.15
C GLU A 34 0.90 6.29 -9.47
N VAL A 35 0.86 6.25 -8.13
CA VAL A 35 1.34 5.10 -7.36
C VAL A 35 0.24 4.63 -6.43
N ALA A 36 -0.04 3.34 -6.46
CA ALA A 36 -0.90 2.66 -5.51
C ALA A 36 -0.09 1.55 -4.81
N LEU A 37 -0.34 1.34 -3.53
CA LEU A 37 0.16 0.19 -2.79
C LEU A 37 -1.03 -0.54 -2.19
N VAL A 38 -1.16 -1.83 -2.51
CA VAL A 38 -2.18 -2.70 -1.91
C VAL A 38 -1.51 -3.62 -0.91
N ALA A 39 -2.05 -3.67 0.30
CA ALA A 39 -1.66 -4.61 1.35
C ALA A 39 -2.78 -5.60 1.63
N ASN A 40 -2.42 -6.89 1.65
CA ASN A 40 -3.28 -7.97 2.13
C ASN A 40 -2.46 -8.92 3.02
N GLY A 41 -3.07 -10.04 3.46
CA GLY A 41 -2.39 -10.98 4.35
C GLY A 41 -1.85 -10.31 5.62
N PRO A 42 -0.75 -10.84 6.19
CA PRO A 42 0.00 -10.19 7.28
C PRO A 42 0.44 -8.74 6.98
N GLY A 43 0.67 -8.37 5.72
CA GLY A 43 1.15 -7.03 5.34
C GLY A 43 0.25 -5.85 5.76
N VAL A 44 -1.02 -6.10 6.08
CA VAL A 44 -1.90 -5.08 6.64
C VAL A 44 -1.43 -4.57 8.01
N ARG A 45 -0.59 -5.33 8.74
CA ARG A 45 -0.02 -4.92 10.04
C ARG A 45 0.85 -3.67 9.93
N HIS A 46 1.48 -3.43 8.79
CA HIS A 46 2.30 -2.23 8.58
C HIS A 46 1.51 -0.92 8.60
N PHE A 47 0.18 -0.99 8.47
CA PHE A 47 -0.72 0.16 8.45
C PHE A 47 -1.37 0.44 9.80
N VAL A 48 -1.11 -0.36 10.84
CA VAL A 48 -1.59 -0.08 12.20
C VAL A 48 -0.83 1.12 12.78
N ARG A 49 -1.53 2.04 13.46
CA ARG A 49 -0.90 3.19 14.13
C ARG A 49 0.18 2.72 15.11
N GLY A 50 1.32 3.41 15.10
CA GLY A 50 2.52 3.01 15.86
C GLY A 50 3.49 2.14 15.07
N SER A 51 3.13 1.68 13.87
CA SER A 51 4.07 1.08 12.92
C SER A 51 5.22 2.04 12.60
N GLN A 52 6.45 1.50 12.51
CA GLN A 52 7.66 2.27 12.12
C GLN A 52 7.54 2.93 10.73
N PHE A 53 6.59 2.48 9.91
CA PHE A 53 6.37 3.03 8.58
C PHE A 53 5.36 4.18 8.54
N GLY A 54 4.71 4.52 9.66
CA GLY A 54 3.64 5.52 9.70
C GLY A 54 4.02 6.87 9.10
N GLU A 55 5.19 7.42 9.47
CA GLU A 55 5.66 8.70 8.93
C GLU A 55 5.97 8.64 7.43
N ARG A 56 6.56 7.53 6.95
CA ARG A 56 6.85 7.32 5.52
C ARG A 56 5.56 7.19 4.71
N ILE A 57 4.57 6.46 5.22
CA ILE A 57 3.24 6.34 4.61
C ILE A 57 2.58 7.72 4.51
N ALA A 58 2.56 8.49 5.61
CA ALA A 58 2.01 9.85 5.62
C ALA A 58 2.72 10.79 4.62
N SER A 59 4.06 10.71 4.54
CA SER A 59 4.85 11.49 3.59
C SER A 59 4.53 11.16 2.14
N LEU A 60 4.45 9.86 1.80
CA LEU A 60 4.11 9.42 0.45
C LEU A 60 2.65 9.71 0.08
N ALA A 61 1.72 9.62 1.03
CA ALA A 61 0.33 9.99 0.82
C ALA A 61 0.18 11.48 0.45
N ARG A 62 0.92 12.38 1.12
CA ARG A 62 0.98 13.80 0.74
C ARG A 62 1.53 14.05 -0.67
N ARG A 63 2.31 13.10 -1.20
CA ARG A 63 2.82 13.11 -2.59
C ARG A 63 1.87 12.41 -3.58
N GLY A 64 0.69 11.98 -3.13
CA GLY A 64 -0.34 11.38 -3.97
C GLY A 64 -0.31 9.85 -4.07
N VAL A 65 0.53 9.16 -3.28
CA VAL A 65 0.49 7.69 -3.21
C VAL A 65 -0.78 7.24 -2.50
N ARG A 66 -1.50 6.28 -3.07
CA ARG A 66 -2.70 5.70 -2.46
C ARG A 66 -2.40 4.36 -1.81
N PHE A 67 -2.89 4.16 -0.60
CA PHE A 67 -2.66 2.95 0.18
C PHE A 67 -3.98 2.21 0.41
N TYR A 68 -4.06 0.96 -0.01
CA TYR A 68 -5.25 0.14 0.09
C TYR A 68 -5.03 -1.04 1.02
N VAL A 69 -5.90 -1.24 2.00
CA VAL A 69 -5.79 -2.28 3.01
C VAL A 69 -6.96 -3.25 2.91
N CYS A 70 -6.67 -4.54 2.81
CA CYS A 70 -7.67 -5.60 2.64
C CYS A 70 -8.53 -5.81 3.91
N SER A 71 -9.84 -5.53 3.85
CA SER A 71 -10.79 -5.76 4.94
C SER A 71 -10.86 -7.22 5.39
N ASN A 72 -10.84 -8.17 4.45
CA ASN A 72 -10.80 -9.60 4.79
C ASN A 72 -9.56 -9.96 5.62
N ALA A 73 -8.40 -9.39 5.30
CA ALA A 73 -7.17 -9.64 6.06
C ALA A 73 -7.24 -9.03 7.46
N LEU A 74 -7.76 -7.79 7.60
CA LEU A 74 -7.99 -7.16 8.90
C LEU A 74 -8.88 -8.04 9.79
N ARG A 75 -10.01 -8.52 9.26
CA ARG A 75 -10.93 -9.40 9.98
C ARG A 75 -10.25 -10.71 10.40
N ASN A 76 -9.52 -11.36 9.49
CA ASN A 76 -8.84 -12.62 9.78
C ASN A 76 -7.74 -12.48 10.84
N LEU A 77 -7.13 -11.29 10.95
CA LEU A 77 -6.06 -11.00 11.92
C LEU A 77 -6.59 -10.32 13.20
N GLY A 78 -7.90 -10.09 13.32
CA GLY A 78 -8.50 -9.43 14.47
C GLY A 78 -8.08 -7.96 14.65
N ILE A 79 -7.77 -7.26 13.54
CA ILE A 79 -7.32 -5.86 13.56
C ILE A 79 -8.53 -4.96 13.34
N ASP A 80 -8.79 -4.06 14.29
CA ASP A 80 -9.82 -3.03 14.15
C ASP A 80 -9.41 -2.01 13.08
N PRO A 81 -10.21 -1.79 12.00
CA PRO A 81 -9.97 -0.73 11.03
C PRO A 81 -9.75 0.66 11.65
N SER A 82 -10.37 0.94 12.79
CA SER A 82 -10.20 2.21 13.51
C SER A 82 -8.78 2.41 14.04
N SER A 83 -7.96 1.35 14.12
CA SER A 83 -6.56 1.37 14.58
C SER A 83 -5.56 1.73 13.49
N LEU A 84 -5.99 1.85 12.23
CA LEU A 84 -5.09 2.12 11.10
C LEU A 84 -4.64 3.58 11.04
N VAL A 85 -3.52 3.83 10.36
CA VAL A 85 -3.11 5.17 9.94
C VAL A 85 -4.19 5.79 9.04
N ALA A 86 -4.35 7.12 9.10
CA ALA A 86 -5.45 7.82 8.42
C ALA A 86 -5.36 7.72 6.88
N GLU A 87 -4.17 7.48 6.35
CA GLU A 87 -3.87 7.35 4.93
C GLU A 87 -4.29 5.99 4.35
N ALA A 88 -4.63 5.01 5.19
CA ALA A 88 -5.03 3.69 4.76
C ALA A 88 -6.51 3.67 4.35
N GLU A 89 -6.78 3.41 3.07
CA GLU A 89 -8.13 3.17 2.57
C GLU A 89 -8.47 1.68 2.67
N VAL A 90 -9.48 1.33 3.46
CA VAL A 90 -9.91 -0.07 3.60
C VAL A 90 -10.78 -0.46 2.42
N VAL A 91 -10.37 -1.52 1.71
CA VAL A 91 -11.10 -2.08 0.56
C VAL A 91 -11.66 -3.47 0.90
N PRO A 92 -12.80 -3.89 0.31
CA PRO A 92 -13.42 -5.18 0.66
C PRO A 92 -12.47 -6.38 0.51
N ALA A 93 -11.68 -6.41 -0.57
CA ALA A 93 -10.68 -7.44 -0.81
C ALA A 93 -9.48 -6.88 -1.58
N GLY A 94 -8.27 -7.04 -1.03
CA GLY A 94 -7.03 -6.55 -1.66
C GLY A 94 -6.76 -7.17 -3.03
N ILE A 95 -7.04 -8.47 -3.20
CA ILE A 95 -6.87 -9.14 -4.50
C ILE A 95 -7.78 -8.55 -5.59
N VAL A 96 -9.03 -8.20 -5.24
CA VAL A 96 -9.96 -7.54 -6.16
C VAL A 96 -9.43 -6.15 -6.52
N LYS A 97 -8.94 -5.39 -5.52
CA LYS A 97 -8.36 -4.07 -5.76
C LYS A 97 -7.14 -4.10 -6.68
N ILE A 98 -6.30 -5.14 -6.56
CA ILE A 98 -5.17 -5.37 -7.47
C ILE A 98 -5.68 -5.54 -8.91
N VAL A 99 -6.66 -6.42 -9.12
CA VAL A 99 -7.23 -6.66 -10.46
C VAL A 99 -7.85 -5.38 -11.04
N GLU A 100 -8.61 -4.63 -10.25
CA GLU A 100 -9.20 -3.35 -10.67
C GLU A 100 -8.14 -2.35 -11.12
N LEU A 101 -7.07 -2.18 -10.33
CA LEU A 101 -5.99 -1.25 -10.66
C LEU A 101 -5.23 -1.69 -11.91
N VAL A 102 -4.95 -2.99 -12.07
CA VAL A 102 -4.35 -3.52 -13.29
C VAL A 102 -5.23 -3.25 -14.51
N GLN A 103 -6.55 -3.44 -14.41
CA GLN A 103 -7.50 -3.11 -15.48
C GLN A 103 -7.56 -1.61 -15.78
N GLN A 104 -7.29 -0.76 -14.79
CA GLN A 104 -7.12 0.69 -14.95
C GLN A 104 -5.74 1.08 -15.53
N GLY A 105 -4.91 0.11 -15.93
CA GLY A 105 -3.62 0.33 -16.57
C GLY A 105 -2.46 0.52 -15.61
N TYR A 106 -2.61 0.16 -14.33
CA TYR A 106 -1.47 0.08 -13.41
C TYR A 106 -0.59 -1.13 -13.72
N ILE A 107 0.73 -0.93 -13.71
CA ILE A 107 1.72 -2.00 -13.83
C ILE A 107 1.97 -2.57 -12.43
N TYR A 108 1.70 -3.86 -12.27
CA TYR A 108 1.88 -4.58 -11.02
C TYR A 108 3.35 -4.94 -10.77
N VAL A 109 3.83 -4.63 -9.57
CA VAL A 109 5.17 -4.98 -9.07
C VAL A 109 5.03 -5.48 -7.63
N LYS A 110 5.63 -6.64 -7.34
CA LYS A 110 5.72 -7.20 -6.00
C LYS A 110 7.18 -7.19 -5.53
N PRO A 111 7.56 -6.29 -4.61
CA PRO A 111 8.92 -6.19 -4.06
C PRO A 111 9.31 -7.38 -3.18
#